data_AF-A0A8C0J540-F1
#
_entry.id   AF-A0A8C0J540-F1
#
_cell.length_a   1.000
_cell.length_b   1.000
_cell.length_c   1.000
_cell.angle_alpha   90.00
_cell.angle_beta   90.00
_cell.angle_gamma   90.00
#
_symmetry.space_group_name_H-M   'P 1'
#
loop_
_entity.id
_entity.type
_entity.pdbx_description
1 polymer ?
#
loop_
_entity_poly.entity_id
_entity_poly.type
_entity_poly.pdbx_seq_one_letter_code
_entity_poly.pdbx_strand_id
1 'polypeptide(L)'
;MCLYCEVLPELSLCVFGSSVWNCQEKKEIDTENIRWPPTLMGPSFFFMERKKKFEKDSEKFYSMLDRHLHLSSKKKESQLQEADLQVNKERHNFFESSLEYVYQIQEVQESKKFSIVEPVLAFLHSLFTYNNLTVELTQDFLPYKQQLQLSLQNTRNHFSSTREELEDLKKRMKEAPLTCKLPGKPTIEGYLYTQEKWALGISWVKYYCQYEKESKMLRMTPVEQKSGAKQGTSDLTLKSCVRRKTDSIDKRFCFDIETNESLLSERVRHTHQKFSDAFCVPSLVSLL
;
A
#
# COMPACT_ATOMS: atom_id res chain seq x y z
N MET A 1 15.49 10.64 -3.46
CA MET A 1 14.37 10.28 -4.35
C MET A 1 14.28 8.77 -4.38
N CYS A 2 13.42 8.19 -3.55
CA CYS A 2 13.15 6.75 -3.56
C CYS A 2 12.15 6.47 -4.69
N LEU A 3 12.54 5.62 -5.62
CA LEU A 3 11.73 5.04 -6.71
C LEU A 3 10.59 4.11 -6.21
N TYR A 4 10.19 4.24 -4.94
CA TYR A 4 9.09 3.47 -4.36
C TYR A 4 7.72 4.20 -4.43
N CYS A 5 7.68 5.43 -4.95
CA CYS A 5 6.48 6.27 -4.92
C CYS A 5 5.67 6.36 -6.22
N GLU A 6 6.08 5.78 -7.35
CA GLU A 6 5.50 6.17 -8.65
C GLU A 6 4.61 5.15 -9.39
N VAL A 7 4.26 3.99 -8.82
CA VAL A 7 3.43 3.02 -9.58
C VAL A 7 2.15 2.56 -8.88
N LEU A 8 1.95 2.78 -7.57
CA LEU A 8 0.74 2.29 -6.90
C LEU A 8 0.26 3.16 -5.72
N PRO A 9 -0.43 4.30 -5.94
CA PRO A 9 -1.23 4.87 -4.84
C PRO A 9 -2.74 4.92 -5.06
N GLU A 10 -3.27 5.12 -6.27
CA GLU A 10 -4.66 5.64 -6.35
C GLU A 10 -5.76 4.64 -6.75
N LEU A 11 -5.44 3.51 -7.39
CA LEU A 11 -6.47 2.53 -7.79
C LEU A 11 -6.56 1.30 -6.89
N SER A 12 -5.47 0.91 -6.21
CA SER A 12 -5.48 -0.27 -5.33
C SER A 12 -6.28 -0.04 -4.04
N LEU A 13 -6.25 1.17 -3.49
CA LEU A 13 -7.00 1.54 -2.29
C LEU A 13 -8.49 1.78 -2.55
N CYS A 14 -8.87 2.30 -3.73
CA CYS A 14 -10.27 2.50 -4.07
C CYS A 14 -11.02 1.18 -4.27
N VAL A 15 -10.42 0.19 -4.93
CA VAL A 15 -11.09 -1.10 -5.18
C VAL A 15 -11.08 -2.00 -3.93
N PHE A 16 -9.96 -2.07 -3.20
CA PHE A 16 -9.96 -2.74 -1.89
C PHE A 16 -10.91 -2.04 -0.90
N GLY A 17 -10.96 -0.71 -0.95
CA GLY A 17 -11.90 0.10 -0.18
C GLY A 17 -13.35 -0.28 -0.48
N SER A 18 -13.79 -0.25 -1.74
CA SER A 18 -15.18 -0.58 -2.10
C SER A 18 -15.58 -2.02 -1.80
N SER A 19 -14.69 -3.00 -1.97
CA SER A 19 -14.99 -4.40 -1.65
C SER A 19 -15.07 -4.65 -0.13
N VAL A 20 -14.18 -4.03 0.65
CA VAL A 20 -14.21 -4.09 2.11
C VAL A 20 -15.39 -3.30 2.67
N TRP A 21 -15.73 -2.15 2.08
CA TRP A 21 -16.87 -1.32 2.48
C TRP A 21 -18.21 -2.02 2.24
N ASN A 22 -18.41 -2.63 1.06
CA ASN A 22 -19.60 -3.47 0.81
C ASN A 22 -19.69 -4.66 1.77
N CYS A 23 -18.56 -5.27 2.12
CA CYS A 23 -18.52 -6.38 3.08
C CYS A 23 -18.83 -5.91 4.52
N GLN A 24 -18.41 -4.69 4.87
CA GLN A 24 -18.66 -4.06 6.17
C GLN A 24 -20.13 -3.60 6.31
N GLU A 25 -20.69 -2.99 5.28
CA GLU A 25 -22.08 -2.53 5.22
C GLU A 25 -23.06 -3.73 5.25
N LYS A 26 -22.73 -4.82 4.54
CA LYS A 26 -23.50 -6.08 4.60
C LYS A 26 -23.43 -6.73 5.98
N LYS A 27 -22.26 -6.69 6.64
CA LYS A 27 -22.11 -7.13 8.03
C LYS A 27 -22.95 -6.29 8.99
N GLU A 28 -23.05 -4.98 8.82
CA GLU A 28 -23.90 -4.13 9.68
C GLU A 28 -25.39 -4.47 9.50
N ILE A 29 -25.87 -4.67 8.27
CA ILE A 29 -27.26 -5.07 7.99
C ILE A 29 -27.58 -6.44 8.59
N ASP A 30 -26.69 -7.42 8.45
CA ASP A 30 -26.88 -8.75 9.04
C ASP A 30 -26.77 -8.71 10.58
N THR A 31 -25.92 -7.85 11.14
CA THR A 31 -25.80 -7.66 12.60
C THR A 31 -27.02 -6.97 13.19
N GLU A 32 -27.65 -6.06 12.44
CA GLU A 32 -28.89 -5.38 12.84
C GLU A 32 -30.09 -6.34 12.78
N ASN A 33 -30.13 -7.28 11.82
CA ASN A 33 -31.11 -8.37 11.78
C ASN A 33 -30.90 -9.45 12.86
N ILE A 34 -29.68 -9.59 13.41
CA ILE A 34 -29.35 -10.52 14.50
C ILE A 34 -29.64 -9.89 15.89
N ARG A 35 -29.87 -8.57 15.96
CA ARG A 35 -30.30 -7.92 17.21
C ARG A 35 -31.72 -8.39 17.54
N TRP A 36 -31.83 -9.18 18.61
CA TRP A 36 -33.05 -9.83 19.13
C TRP A 36 -34.34 -9.10 18.73
N PRO A 37 -35.22 -9.73 17.92
CA PRO A 37 -36.39 -9.04 17.41
C PRO A 37 -37.31 -8.63 18.58
N PRO A 38 -37.92 -7.43 18.54
CA PRO A 38 -38.83 -6.93 19.58
C PRO A 38 -39.99 -7.89 19.92
N THR A 39 -40.30 -8.82 19.03
CA THR A 39 -41.31 -9.88 19.17
C THR A 39 -41.01 -10.88 20.28
N LEU A 40 -39.77 -11.00 20.77
CA LEU A 40 -39.45 -11.91 21.89
C LEU A 40 -39.66 -11.27 23.27
N MET A 41 -39.61 -9.94 23.36
CA MET A 41 -39.84 -9.21 24.62
C MET A 41 -41.34 -9.14 24.96
N GLY A 42 -42.21 -8.96 23.96
CA GLY A 42 -43.67 -8.85 24.16
C GLY A 42 -44.34 -10.05 24.85
N PRO A 43 -44.16 -11.29 24.38
CA PRO A 43 -44.80 -12.49 24.95
C PRO A 43 -44.38 -12.75 26.40
N SER A 44 -43.14 -12.44 26.75
CA SER A 44 -42.64 -12.60 28.13
C SER A 44 -43.30 -11.63 29.12
N PHE A 45 -43.60 -10.41 28.66
CA PHE A 45 -44.24 -9.37 29.47
C PHE A 45 -45.72 -9.70 29.73
N PHE A 46 -46.48 -10.03 28.67
CA PHE A 46 -47.90 -10.38 28.79
C PHE A 46 -48.12 -11.63 29.66
N PHE A 47 -47.28 -12.66 29.51
CA PHE A 47 -47.32 -13.84 30.37
C PHE A 47 -47.16 -13.47 31.86
N MET A 48 -46.24 -12.56 32.18
CA MET A 48 -46.02 -12.12 33.56
C MET A 48 -47.18 -11.32 34.14
N GLU A 49 -47.79 -10.44 33.35
CA GLU A 49 -48.99 -9.72 33.78
C GLU A 49 -50.16 -10.66 34.06
N ARG A 50 -50.39 -11.65 33.17
CA ARG A 50 -51.49 -12.60 33.28
C ARG A 50 -51.30 -13.56 34.45
N LYS A 51 -50.08 -14.07 34.66
CA LYS A 51 -49.73 -14.85 35.85
C LYS A 51 -50.01 -14.08 37.13
N LYS A 52 -49.55 -12.83 37.22
CA LYS A 52 -49.74 -11.98 38.40
C LYS A 52 -51.22 -11.71 38.68
N LYS A 53 -52.03 -11.51 37.63
CA LYS A 53 -53.48 -11.34 37.76
C LYS A 53 -54.16 -12.61 38.27
N PHE A 54 -53.81 -13.78 37.72
CA PHE A 54 -54.28 -15.08 38.20
C PHE A 54 -53.95 -15.30 39.68
N GLU A 55 -52.71 -15.06 40.10
CA GLU A 55 -52.28 -15.19 41.50
C GLU A 55 -53.09 -14.27 42.42
N LYS A 56 -53.24 -13.00 42.04
CA LYS A 56 -54.00 -12.01 42.83
C LYS A 56 -55.48 -12.37 42.96
N ASP A 57 -56.12 -12.78 41.88
CA ASP A 57 -57.56 -13.09 41.88
C ASP A 57 -57.82 -14.47 42.54
N SER A 58 -56.85 -15.40 42.49
CA SER A 58 -56.82 -16.64 43.28
C SER A 58 -56.80 -16.34 44.79
N GLU A 59 -55.84 -15.54 45.27
CA GLU A 59 -55.73 -15.18 46.69
C GLU A 59 -56.99 -14.51 47.22
N LYS A 60 -57.57 -13.57 46.45
CA LYS A 60 -58.83 -12.92 46.82
C LYS A 60 -59.99 -13.89 46.91
N PHE A 61 -60.15 -14.77 45.91
CA PHE A 61 -61.24 -15.73 45.89
C PHE A 61 -61.17 -16.68 47.09
N TYR A 62 -60.01 -17.29 47.35
CA TYR A 62 -59.85 -18.18 48.50
C TYR A 62 -60.01 -17.45 49.84
N SER A 63 -59.49 -16.23 49.96
CA SER A 63 -59.67 -15.42 51.17
C SER A 63 -61.14 -15.02 51.40
N MET A 64 -61.90 -14.78 50.34
CA MET A 64 -63.33 -14.45 50.44
C MET A 64 -64.18 -15.67 50.72
N LEU A 65 -63.86 -16.81 50.10
CA LEU A 65 -64.49 -18.10 50.36
C LEU A 65 -64.31 -18.51 51.82
N ASP A 66 -63.11 -18.37 52.37
CA ASP A 66 -62.83 -18.66 53.78
C ASP A 66 -63.68 -17.79 54.71
N ARG A 67 -63.75 -16.47 54.48
CA ARG A 67 -64.61 -15.56 55.26
C ARG A 67 -66.09 -15.93 55.17
N HIS A 68 -66.54 -16.34 53.99
CA HIS A 68 -67.92 -16.76 53.75
C HIS A 68 -68.26 -18.05 54.51
N LEU A 69 -67.37 -19.04 54.50
CA LEU A 69 -67.54 -20.29 55.25
C LEU A 69 -67.61 -20.06 56.77
N HIS A 70 -66.93 -19.04 57.28
CA HIS A 70 -66.98 -18.64 58.69
C HIS A 70 -68.18 -17.75 59.07
N LEU A 71 -69.05 -17.41 58.11
CA LEU A 71 -70.20 -16.56 58.35
C LEU A 71 -71.31 -17.34 59.09
N SER A 72 -71.75 -16.82 60.24
CA SER A 72 -72.81 -17.46 61.02
C SER A 72 -74.16 -17.42 60.29
N SER A 73 -74.85 -18.56 60.24
CA SER A 73 -76.22 -18.68 59.71
C SER A 73 -77.28 -17.88 60.48
N LYS A 74 -76.92 -17.29 61.64
CA LYS A 74 -77.80 -16.41 62.42
C LYS A 74 -77.78 -14.95 61.95
N LYS A 75 -76.95 -14.61 60.94
CA LYS A 75 -76.92 -13.27 60.34
C LYS A 75 -78.22 -12.99 59.58
N LYS A 76 -78.47 -11.71 59.30
CA LYS A 76 -79.65 -11.32 58.52
C LYS A 76 -79.58 -11.95 57.13
N GLU A 77 -80.69 -12.46 56.63
CA GLU A 77 -80.79 -13.09 55.31
C GLU A 77 -80.18 -12.23 54.20
N SER A 78 -80.42 -10.92 54.21
CA SER A 78 -79.85 -9.98 53.24
C SER A 78 -78.30 -9.93 53.27
N GLN A 79 -77.68 -10.15 54.43
CA GLN A 79 -76.22 -10.20 54.57
C GLN A 79 -75.65 -11.53 54.09
N LEU A 80 -76.40 -12.63 54.24
CA LEU A 80 -76.01 -13.94 53.70
C LEU A 80 -76.06 -13.91 52.17
N GLN A 81 -77.15 -13.40 51.61
CA GLN A 81 -77.32 -13.25 50.16
C GLN A 81 -76.26 -12.34 49.52
N GLU A 82 -75.89 -11.25 50.17
CA GLU A 82 -74.81 -10.37 49.66
C GLU A 82 -73.46 -11.11 49.68
N ALA A 83 -73.16 -11.86 50.74
CA ALA A 83 -71.94 -12.65 50.81
C ALA A 83 -71.89 -13.74 49.74
N ASP A 84 -73.02 -14.39 49.45
CA ASP A 84 -73.15 -15.37 48.35
C ASP A 84 -72.87 -14.72 46.99
N LEU A 85 -73.47 -13.56 46.72
CA LEU A 85 -73.24 -12.81 45.47
C LEU A 85 -71.76 -12.42 45.32
N GLN A 86 -71.12 -11.99 46.40
CA GLN A 86 -69.72 -11.58 46.40
C GLN A 86 -68.77 -12.75 46.12
N VAL A 87 -68.97 -13.90 46.77
CA VAL A 87 -68.19 -15.12 46.51
C VAL A 87 -68.41 -15.62 45.07
N ASN A 88 -69.65 -15.60 44.58
CA ASN A 88 -69.96 -16.01 43.22
C ASN A 88 -69.27 -15.11 42.18
N LYS A 89 -69.22 -13.79 42.44
CA LYS A 89 -68.50 -12.82 41.60
C LYS A 89 -67.00 -13.09 41.58
N GLU A 90 -66.37 -13.26 42.74
CA GLU A 90 -64.92 -13.54 42.78
C GLU A 90 -64.58 -14.93 42.21
N ARG A 91 -65.46 -15.92 42.35
CA ARG A 91 -65.33 -17.23 41.69
C ARG A 91 -65.26 -17.06 40.17
N HIS A 92 -66.13 -16.23 39.60
CA HIS A 92 -66.13 -15.95 38.17
C HIS A 92 -64.84 -15.24 37.74
N ASN A 93 -64.39 -14.22 38.49
CA ASN A 93 -63.14 -13.51 38.20
C ASN A 93 -61.92 -14.43 38.22
N PHE A 94 -61.86 -15.32 39.22
CA PHE A 94 -60.80 -16.32 39.34
C PHE A 94 -60.85 -17.32 38.17
N PHE A 95 -62.03 -17.81 37.80
CA PHE A 95 -62.19 -18.74 36.68
C PHE A 95 -61.72 -18.12 35.35
N GLU A 96 -62.18 -16.91 35.03
CA GLU A 96 -61.75 -16.18 33.82
C GLU A 96 -60.23 -15.95 33.80
N SER A 97 -59.65 -15.51 34.92
CA SER A 97 -58.20 -15.29 35.03
C SER A 97 -57.42 -16.60 34.94
N SER A 98 -58.01 -17.73 35.36
CA SER A 98 -57.42 -19.06 35.24
C SER A 98 -57.36 -19.53 33.80
N LEU A 99 -58.44 -19.36 33.04
CA LEU A 99 -58.50 -19.71 31.63
C LEU A 99 -57.48 -18.91 30.81
N GLU A 100 -57.43 -17.60 31.05
CA GLU A 100 -56.48 -16.71 30.39
C GLU A 100 -55.02 -17.09 30.72
N TYR A 101 -54.72 -17.46 31.98
CA TYR A 101 -53.38 -17.91 32.35
C TYR A 101 -53.01 -19.24 31.68
N VAL A 102 -53.92 -20.22 31.63
CA VAL A 102 -53.69 -21.50 30.94
C VAL A 102 -53.48 -21.28 29.44
N TYR A 103 -54.28 -20.42 28.81
CA TYR A 103 -54.12 -20.04 27.41
C TYR A 103 -52.73 -19.45 27.15
N GLN A 104 -52.30 -18.51 27.99
CA GLN A 104 -50.97 -17.90 27.88
C GLN A 104 -49.82 -18.89 28.12
N ILE A 105 -49.98 -19.86 29.02
CA ILE A 105 -49.01 -20.97 29.16
C ILE A 105 -48.89 -21.72 27.84
N GLN A 106 -50.02 -22.08 27.23
CA GLN A 106 -50.03 -22.84 25.97
C GLN A 106 -49.38 -22.05 24.83
N GLU A 107 -49.71 -20.76 24.70
CA GLU A 107 -49.10 -19.85 23.71
C GLU A 107 -47.57 -19.77 23.87
N VAL A 108 -47.08 -19.65 25.11
CA VAL A 108 -45.64 -19.65 25.41
C VAL A 108 -44.99 -21.00 25.08
N GLN A 109 -45.65 -22.12 25.35
CA GLN A 109 -45.11 -23.46 25.04
C GLN A 109 -45.03 -23.71 23.53
N GLU A 110 -46.05 -23.31 22.77
CA GLU A 110 -46.05 -23.45 21.32
C GLU A 110 -45.05 -22.49 20.66
N SER A 111 -44.98 -21.24 21.11
CA SER A 111 -44.04 -20.25 20.56
C SER A 111 -42.57 -20.61 20.77
N LYS A 112 -42.22 -21.21 21.92
CA LYS A 112 -40.84 -21.69 22.18
C LYS A 112 -40.33 -22.68 21.13
N LYS A 113 -41.21 -23.49 20.53
CA LYS A 113 -40.81 -24.53 19.56
C LYS A 113 -40.17 -23.93 18.31
N PHE A 114 -40.60 -22.73 17.89
CA PHE A 114 -40.05 -22.06 16.71
C PHE A 114 -39.17 -20.84 17.06
N SER A 115 -39.41 -20.19 18.21
CA SER A 115 -38.67 -18.99 18.63
C SER A 115 -37.15 -19.15 18.68
N ILE A 116 -36.65 -20.37 18.93
CA ILE A 116 -35.20 -20.67 18.92
C ILE A 116 -34.73 -21.09 17.53
N VAL A 117 -35.58 -21.79 16.78
CA VAL A 117 -35.25 -22.36 15.47
C VAL A 117 -35.16 -21.26 14.42
N GLU A 118 -36.04 -20.26 14.47
CA GLU A 118 -36.07 -19.15 13.51
C GLU A 118 -34.75 -18.35 13.47
N PRO A 119 -34.18 -17.88 14.61
CA PRO A 119 -32.87 -17.23 14.60
C PRO A 119 -31.73 -18.12 14.08
N VAL A 120 -31.74 -19.41 14.42
CA VAL A 120 -30.73 -20.36 13.96
C VAL A 120 -30.82 -20.56 12.44
N LEU A 121 -32.04 -20.70 11.91
CA LEU A 121 -32.29 -20.82 10.48
C LEU A 121 -31.85 -19.55 9.74
N ALA A 122 -32.22 -18.38 10.23
CA ALA A 122 -31.80 -17.10 9.67
C ALA A 122 -30.26 -16.98 9.64
N PHE A 123 -29.60 -17.33 10.76
CA PHE A 123 -28.14 -17.34 10.84
C PHE A 123 -27.48 -18.29 9.83
N LEU A 124 -27.99 -19.51 9.69
CA LEU A 124 -27.49 -20.46 8.69
C LEU A 124 -27.66 -19.94 7.27
N HIS A 125 -28.80 -19.34 6.95
CA HIS A 125 -29.02 -18.70 5.65
C HIS A 125 -28.02 -17.58 5.37
N SER A 126 -27.79 -16.68 6.33
CA SER A 126 -26.79 -15.62 6.20
C SER A 126 -25.39 -16.20 6.01
N LEU A 127 -25.01 -17.25 6.75
CA LEU A 127 -23.73 -17.92 6.56
C LEU A 127 -23.58 -18.49 5.15
N PHE A 128 -24.58 -19.19 4.62
CA PHE A 128 -24.51 -19.75 3.26
C PHE A 128 -24.41 -18.65 2.20
N THR A 129 -25.23 -17.61 2.30
CA THR A 129 -25.20 -16.48 1.38
C THR A 129 -23.85 -15.77 1.42
N TYR A 130 -23.29 -15.52 2.61
CA TYR A 130 -21.98 -14.90 2.77
C TYR A 130 -20.85 -15.75 2.16
N ASN A 131 -20.87 -17.06 2.39
CA ASN A 131 -19.87 -17.97 1.82
C ASN A 131 -19.95 -17.99 0.29
N ASN A 132 -21.15 -18.07 -0.29
CA ASN A 132 -21.33 -18.04 -1.74
C ASN A 132 -20.83 -16.72 -2.35
N LEU A 133 -21.20 -15.57 -1.75
CA LEU A 133 -20.72 -14.26 -2.17
C LEU A 133 -19.19 -14.16 -2.12
N THR A 134 -18.57 -14.73 -1.08
CA THR A 134 -17.11 -14.75 -0.96
C THR A 134 -16.46 -15.56 -2.08
N VAL A 135 -17.05 -16.69 -2.47
CA VAL A 135 -16.57 -17.51 -3.58
C VAL A 135 -16.68 -16.74 -4.90
N GLU A 136 -17.84 -16.13 -5.19
CA GLU A 136 -18.05 -15.32 -6.40
C GLU A 136 -17.04 -14.17 -6.50
N LEU A 137 -16.88 -13.40 -5.42
CA LEU A 137 -15.92 -12.29 -5.37
C LEU A 137 -14.48 -12.77 -5.56
N THR A 138 -14.13 -13.92 -4.98
CA THR A 138 -12.81 -14.52 -5.17
C THR A 138 -12.59 -14.91 -6.64
N GLN A 139 -13.63 -15.44 -7.28
CA GLN A 139 -13.59 -15.88 -8.67
C GLN A 139 -13.41 -14.70 -9.63
N ASP A 140 -14.08 -13.58 -9.36
CA ASP A 140 -13.89 -12.32 -10.09
C ASP A 140 -12.46 -11.76 -9.98
N PHE A 141 -11.78 -12.03 -8.86
CA PHE A 141 -10.40 -11.58 -8.62
C PHE A 141 -9.33 -12.50 -9.25
N LEU A 142 -9.68 -13.73 -9.64
CA LEU A 142 -8.71 -14.70 -10.19
C LEU A 142 -7.95 -14.23 -11.43
N PRO A 143 -8.58 -13.59 -12.44
CA PRO A 143 -7.87 -13.14 -13.64
C PRO A 143 -6.80 -12.10 -13.31
N TYR A 144 -7.12 -11.16 -12.42
CA TYR A 144 -6.17 -10.14 -11.97
C TYR A 144 -5.00 -10.77 -11.19
N LYS A 145 -5.28 -11.70 -10.28
CA LYS A 145 -4.25 -12.47 -9.57
C LYS A 145 -3.31 -13.18 -10.55
N GLN A 146 -3.86 -13.82 -11.59
CA GLN A 146 -3.06 -14.52 -12.60
C GLN A 146 -2.19 -13.56 -13.41
N GLN A 147 -2.73 -12.42 -13.83
CA GLN A 147 -1.96 -11.37 -14.51
C GLN A 147 -0.82 -10.84 -13.64
N LEU A 148 -1.08 -10.61 -12.35
CA LEU A 148 -0.07 -10.17 -11.40
C LEU A 148 1.05 -11.20 -11.24
N GLN A 149 0.72 -12.50 -11.17
CA GLN A 149 1.71 -13.58 -11.10
C GLN A 149 2.59 -13.61 -12.37
N LEU A 150 2.00 -13.48 -13.55
CA LEU A 150 2.74 -13.45 -14.82
C LEU A 150 3.66 -12.23 -14.91
N SER A 151 3.14 -11.05 -14.59
CA SER A 151 3.92 -9.80 -14.58
C SER A 151 5.12 -9.91 -13.65
N LEU A 152 4.92 -10.42 -12.43
CA LEU A 152 5.98 -10.62 -11.45
C LEU A 152 7.04 -11.61 -11.95
N GLN A 153 6.63 -12.70 -12.61
CA GLN A 153 7.57 -13.65 -13.18
C GLN A 153 8.38 -13.04 -14.33
N ASN A 154 7.74 -12.25 -15.20
CA ASN A 154 8.42 -11.55 -16.28
C ASN A 154 9.47 -10.56 -15.76
N THR A 155 9.14 -9.80 -14.70
CA THR A 155 10.10 -8.90 -14.05
C THR A 155 11.30 -9.67 -13.48
N ARG A 156 11.08 -10.82 -12.85
CA ARG A 156 12.17 -11.68 -12.34
C ARG A 156 13.06 -12.21 -13.45
N ASN A 157 12.46 -12.68 -14.55
CA ASN A 157 13.18 -13.19 -15.70
C ASN A 157 14.03 -12.08 -16.34
N HIS A 158 13.45 -10.90 -16.56
CA HIS A 158 14.15 -9.74 -17.11
C HIS A 158 15.34 -9.34 -16.23
N PHE A 159 15.15 -9.25 -14.91
CA PHE A 159 16.25 -8.98 -13.97
C PHE A 159 17.38 -10.00 -14.08
N SER A 160 17.05 -11.30 -14.15
CA SER A 160 18.05 -12.35 -14.27
C SER A 160 18.86 -12.24 -15.57
N SER A 161 18.18 -11.98 -16.70
CA SER A 161 18.81 -11.80 -18.01
C SER A 161 19.73 -10.57 -18.02
N THR A 162 19.25 -9.41 -17.58
CA THR A 162 20.06 -8.18 -17.52
C THR A 162 21.27 -8.37 -16.60
N ARG A 163 21.12 -9.07 -15.48
CA ARG A 163 22.23 -9.37 -14.57
C ARG A 163 23.30 -10.24 -15.25
N GLU A 164 22.89 -11.24 -16.01
CA GLU A 164 23.80 -12.12 -16.76
C GLU A 164 24.57 -11.34 -17.84
N GLU A 165 23.87 -10.51 -18.62
CA GLU A 165 24.48 -9.63 -19.63
C GLU A 165 25.49 -8.65 -19.02
N LEU A 166 25.18 -8.09 -17.85
CA LEU A 166 26.08 -7.20 -17.13
C LEU A 166 27.32 -7.91 -16.59
N GLU A 167 27.20 -9.14 -16.10
CA GLU A 167 28.34 -9.93 -15.66
C GLU A 167 29.25 -10.33 -16.83
N ASP A 168 28.68 -10.68 -17.99
CA ASP A 168 29.45 -10.92 -19.21
C ASP A 168 30.18 -9.65 -19.69
N LEU A 169 29.48 -8.51 -19.74
CA LEU A 169 30.08 -7.23 -20.10
C LEU A 169 31.24 -6.86 -19.16
N LYS A 170 31.03 -7.02 -17.85
CA LYS A 170 32.06 -6.80 -16.82
C LYS A 170 33.26 -7.70 -17.02
N LYS A 171 33.06 -8.97 -17.38
CA LYS A 171 34.16 -9.91 -17.69
C LYS A 171 34.94 -9.43 -18.93
N ARG A 172 34.25 -9.12 -20.03
CA ARG A 172 34.87 -8.60 -21.25
C ARG A 172 35.67 -7.32 -21.00
N MET A 173 35.15 -6.41 -20.19
CA MET A 173 35.84 -5.16 -19.84
C MET A 173 37.10 -5.37 -18.99
N LYS A 174 37.13 -6.40 -18.13
CA LYS A 174 38.34 -6.76 -17.37
C LYS A 174 39.42 -7.38 -18.24
N GLU A 175 39.02 -8.11 -19.28
CA GLU A 175 39.92 -8.83 -20.19
C GLU A 175 40.36 -7.97 -21.39
N ALA A 176 39.67 -6.85 -21.65
CA ALA A 176 39.99 -5.94 -22.74
C ALA A 176 41.38 -5.29 -22.56
N PRO A 177 42.23 -5.26 -23.60
CA PRO A 177 43.48 -4.52 -23.57
C PRO A 177 43.22 -3.03 -23.31
N LEU A 178 44.08 -2.41 -22.50
CA LEU A 178 44.10 -0.96 -22.21
C LEU A 178 44.06 -0.10 -23.50
N THR A 179 44.48 -0.64 -24.63
CA THR A 179 44.49 0.04 -25.93
C THR A 179 43.22 -0.16 -26.78
N CYS A 180 42.07 -0.50 -26.18
CA CYS A 180 40.84 -0.74 -26.94
C CYS A 180 40.40 0.53 -27.70
N LYS A 181 40.52 0.51 -29.04
CA LYS A 181 40.02 1.59 -29.89
C LYS A 181 38.52 1.39 -30.09
N LEU A 182 37.71 2.29 -29.55
CA LEU A 182 36.28 2.31 -29.81
C LEU A 182 36.04 2.52 -31.33
N PRO A 183 35.22 1.68 -31.98
CA PRO A 183 34.82 1.92 -33.36
C PRO A 183 34.01 3.22 -33.45
N GLY A 184 34.41 4.15 -34.33
CA GLY A 184 33.48 5.18 -34.83
C GLY A 184 33.80 6.65 -34.56
N LYS A 185 34.89 7.03 -33.87
CA LYS A 185 35.33 8.44 -33.85
C LYS A 185 36.84 8.60 -34.04
N PRO A 186 37.31 9.36 -35.05
CA PRO A 186 38.73 9.74 -35.16
C PRO A 186 39.07 10.88 -34.18
N THR A 187 38.48 10.85 -32.97
CA THR A 187 38.74 11.80 -31.89
C THR A 187 39.71 11.16 -30.90
N ILE A 188 40.82 11.86 -30.64
CA ILE A 188 41.78 11.48 -29.61
C ILE A 188 41.39 12.26 -28.36
N GLU A 189 41.07 11.57 -27.27
CA GLU A 189 40.60 12.20 -26.05
C GLU A 189 41.48 11.81 -24.86
N GLY A 190 41.82 12.76 -24.00
CA GLY A 190 42.69 12.49 -22.85
C GLY A 190 43.02 13.73 -22.03
N TYR A 191 43.79 13.55 -20.96
CA TYR A 191 44.22 14.65 -20.10
C TYR A 191 45.60 15.16 -20.50
N LEU A 192 45.72 16.49 -20.67
CA LEU A 192 47.00 17.16 -20.90
C LEU A 192 47.28 18.15 -19.78
N TYR A 193 48.56 18.34 -19.46
CA TYR A 193 49.00 19.42 -18.58
C TYR A 193 49.62 20.52 -19.41
N THR A 194 49.06 21.72 -19.30
CA THR A 194 49.52 22.90 -20.02
C THR A 194 50.34 23.78 -19.10
N GLN A 195 51.46 24.26 -19.60
CA GLN A 195 52.32 25.17 -18.87
C GLN A 195 51.78 26.59 -18.93
N GLU A 196 51.41 27.14 -17.78
CA GLU A 196 51.06 28.54 -17.63
C GLU A 196 52.20 29.28 -16.94
N LYS A 197 52.56 30.45 -17.47
CA LYS A 197 53.49 31.38 -16.82
C LYS A 197 52.66 32.39 -16.04
N TRP A 198 52.98 32.58 -14.77
CA TRP A 198 52.39 33.59 -13.91
C TRP A 198 53.49 34.43 -13.28
N ALA A 199 53.13 35.54 -12.63
CA ALA A 199 54.07 36.62 -12.26
C ALA A 199 55.31 36.19 -11.46
N LEU A 200 55.26 35.06 -10.74
CA LEU A 200 56.35 34.58 -9.88
C LEU A 200 56.79 33.14 -10.18
N GLY A 201 56.33 32.54 -11.29
CA GLY A 201 56.74 31.17 -11.60
C GLY A 201 56.00 30.51 -12.76
N ILE A 202 56.16 29.20 -12.81
CA ILE A 202 55.55 28.31 -13.80
C ILE A 202 54.56 27.41 -13.04
N SER A 203 53.34 27.31 -13.54
CA SER A 203 52.34 26.33 -13.09
C SER A 203 51.99 25.37 -14.22
N TRP A 204 51.55 24.17 -13.85
CA TRP A 204 51.00 23.18 -14.77
C TRP A 204 49.52 23.03 -14.46
N VAL A 205 48.67 23.28 -15.44
CA VAL A 205 47.21 23.20 -15.30
C VAL A 205 46.69 22.02 -16.11
N LYS A 206 45.79 21.24 -15.50
CA LYS A 206 45.23 20.03 -16.09
C LYS A 206 44.00 20.35 -16.92
N TYR A 207 44.00 19.93 -18.19
CA TYR A 207 42.89 20.03 -19.13
C TYR A 207 42.44 18.64 -19.58
N TYR A 208 41.14 18.47 -19.77
CA TYR A 208 40.60 17.42 -20.63
C TYR A 208 40.59 17.93 -22.07
N CYS A 209 41.23 17.18 -22.95
CA CYS A 209 41.48 17.58 -24.33
C CYS A 209 40.83 16.58 -25.28
N GLN A 210 40.13 17.10 -26.28
CA GLN A 210 39.58 16.33 -27.39
C GLN A 210 40.17 16.88 -28.69
N TYR A 211 40.85 16.03 -29.45
CA TYR A 211 41.43 16.38 -30.75
C TYR A 211 40.70 15.65 -31.86
N GLU A 212 40.16 16.39 -32.81
CA GLU A 212 39.52 15.86 -34.00
C GLU A 212 40.47 15.95 -35.20
N LYS A 213 40.81 14.79 -35.78
CA LYS A 213 41.86 14.71 -36.81
C LYS A 213 41.47 15.42 -38.11
N GLU A 214 40.20 15.39 -38.50
CA GLU A 214 39.71 15.93 -39.77
C GLU A 214 39.70 17.46 -39.76
N SER A 215 39.18 18.06 -38.70
CA SER A 215 39.11 19.52 -38.52
C SER A 215 40.39 20.13 -37.94
N LYS A 216 41.32 19.30 -37.42
CA LYS A 216 42.48 19.71 -36.62
C LYS A 216 42.10 20.54 -35.39
N MET A 217 40.87 20.39 -34.91
CA MET A 217 40.36 21.14 -33.77
C MET A 217 40.75 20.44 -32.46
N LEU A 218 41.36 21.19 -31.55
CA LEU A 218 41.64 20.79 -30.18
C LEU A 218 40.76 21.58 -29.22
N ARG A 219 39.84 20.89 -28.57
CA ARG A 219 38.99 21.42 -27.51
C ARG A 219 39.64 21.14 -26.17
N MET A 220 39.87 22.16 -25.36
CA MET A 220 40.50 22.05 -24.04
C MET A 220 39.55 22.56 -22.96
N THR A 221 39.22 21.70 -22.00
CA THR A 221 38.34 22.00 -20.87
C THR A 221 39.12 21.88 -19.57
N PRO A 222 39.26 22.95 -18.75
CA PRO A 222 39.99 22.89 -17.49
C PRO A 222 39.31 21.95 -16.50
N VAL A 223 40.08 21.08 -15.83
CA VAL A 223 39.56 20.10 -14.84
C VAL A 223 39.34 20.75 -13.47
N GLU A 224 40.14 21.75 -13.12
CA GLU A 224 40.06 22.49 -11.85
C GLU A 224 39.61 23.94 -12.12
N GLN A 225 38.33 24.25 -11.89
CA GLN A 225 37.85 25.63 -11.88
C GLN A 225 38.15 26.27 -10.52
N LYS A 226 39.15 27.15 -10.44
CA LYS A 226 39.26 28.05 -9.28
C LYS A 226 38.11 29.05 -9.35
N SER A 227 37.28 29.09 -8.31
CA SER A 227 36.12 29.99 -8.19
C SER A 227 36.56 31.46 -8.34
N GLY A 228 36.32 32.06 -9.51
CA GLY A 228 36.57 33.48 -9.77
C GLY A 228 37.10 33.84 -11.17
N ALA A 229 37.61 32.88 -11.96
CA ALA A 229 38.10 33.16 -13.31
C ALA A 229 37.23 32.49 -14.38
N LYS A 230 36.73 33.26 -15.35
CA LYS A 230 36.00 32.77 -16.54
C LYS A 230 36.96 32.14 -17.57
N GLN A 231 37.74 31.11 -17.20
CA GLN A 231 38.40 30.27 -18.20
C GLN A 231 37.39 29.21 -18.67
N GLY A 232 36.66 29.54 -19.74
CA GLY A 232 35.78 28.61 -20.44
C GLY A 232 36.55 27.63 -21.33
N THR A 233 35.85 26.61 -21.83
CA THR A 233 36.36 25.70 -22.86
C THR A 233 37.00 26.48 -24.00
N SER A 234 38.24 26.13 -24.33
CA SER A 234 39.00 26.77 -25.41
C SER A 234 39.05 25.85 -26.62
N ASP A 235 38.60 26.34 -27.77
CA ASP A 235 38.67 25.64 -29.04
C ASP A 235 39.82 26.22 -29.84
N LEU A 236 40.80 25.38 -30.18
CA LEU A 236 42.03 25.81 -30.84
C LEU A 236 42.23 25.01 -32.13
N THR A 237 42.56 25.70 -33.22
CA THR A 237 42.92 25.02 -34.47
C THR A 237 44.42 24.72 -34.51
N LEU A 238 44.80 23.45 -34.59
CA LEU A 238 46.21 23.03 -34.59
C LEU A 238 46.88 23.29 -35.94
N LYS A 239 48.05 23.93 -35.88
CA LYS A 239 48.94 24.16 -37.01
C LYS A 239 50.07 23.14 -37.04
N SER A 240 50.78 22.97 -35.92
CA SER A 240 51.87 22.00 -35.78
C SER A 240 51.92 21.42 -34.37
N CYS A 241 52.44 20.19 -34.26
CA CYS A 241 52.69 19.53 -32.98
C CYS A 241 54.05 18.83 -33.06
N VAL A 242 54.97 19.22 -32.18
CA VAL A 242 56.36 18.75 -32.22
C VAL A 242 56.75 18.14 -30.89
N ARG A 243 57.15 16.87 -30.91
CA ARG A 243 57.69 16.18 -29.73
C ARG A 243 59.08 16.74 -29.39
N ARG A 244 59.29 17.09 -28.12
CA ARG A 244 60.61 17.57 -27.65
C ARG A 244 61.57 16.44 -27.31
N LYS A 245 62.86 16.71 -27.47
CA LYS A 245 63.95 15.89 -26.90
C LYS A 245 64.02 16.11 -25.38
N THR A 246 64.30 15.03 -24.65
CA THR A 246 64.12 14.87 -23.19
C THR A 246 64.93 15.88 -22.35
N ASP A 247 65.95 16.52 -22.92
CA ASP A 247 66.95 17.29 -22.15
C ASP A 247 66.58 18.77 -21.93
N SER A 248 65.42 19.22 -22.42
CA SER A 248 65.04 20.65 -22.39
C SER A 248 64.10 21.07 -21.25
N ILE A 249 63.43 20.11 -20.58
CA ILE A 249 62.50 20.32 -19.47
C ILE A 249 62.52 19.05 -18.60
N ASP A 250 62.55 19.19 -17.26
CA ASP A 250 62.47 18.08 -16.30
C ASP A 250 61.04 17.50 -16.17
N LYS A 251 60.45 17.13 -17.32
CA LYS A 251 59.15 16.47 -17.44
C LYS A 251 59.18 15.48 -18.61
N ARG A 252 58.57 14.31 -18.43
CA ARG A 252 58.50 13.27 -19.47
C ARG A 252 57.36 13.53 -20.45
N PHE A 253 57.52 13.05 -21.69
CA PHE A 253 56.49 13.06 -22.73
C PHE A 253 56.01 14.47 -23.14
N CYS A 254 56.93 15.44 -23.23
CA CYS A 254 56.61 16.81 -23.61
C CYS A 254 56.43 16.98 -25.13
N PHE A 255 55.47 17.82 -25.53
CA PHE A 255 55.33 18.30 -26.90
C PHE A 255 54.90 19.77 -26.93
N ASP A 256 55.33 20.47 -27.98
CA ASP A 256 54.90 21.83 -28.26
C ASP A 256 53.75 21.80 -29.26
N ILE A 257 52.70 22.58 -29.00
CA ILE A 257 51.59 22.78 -29.93
C ILE A 257 51.65 24.22 -30.44
N GLU A 258 51.49 24.38 -31.75
CA GLU A 258 51.29 25.67 -32.41
C GLU A 258 49.86 25.74 -32.95
N THR A 259 49.15 26.83 -32.70
CA THR A 259 47.77 27.06 -33.13
C THR A 259 47.68 28.19 -34.14
N ASN A 260 46.59 28.25 -34.92
CA ASN A 260 46.39 29.30 -35.92
C ASN A 260 45.94 30.64 -35.32
N GLU A 261 45.42 30.65 -34.10
CA GLU A 261 44.86 31.84 -33.46
C GLU A 261 45.96 32.70 -32.83
N SER A 262 46.04 33.96 -33.25
CA SER A 262 47.14 34.89 -32.93
C SER A 262 47.19 35.38 -31.47
N LEU A 263 46.28 34.91 -30.61
CA LEU A 263 46.18 35.32 -29.20
C LEU A 263 47.07 34.49 -28.25
N LEU A 264 47.74 33.45 -28.76
CA LEU A 264 48.72 32.65 -28.02
C LEU A 264 50.01 32.49 -28.84
N SER A 265 50.65 33.61 -29.24
CA SER A 265 52.00 33.61 -29.81
C SER A 265 53.11 33.21 -28.81
N GLU A 266 52.75 32.52 -27.73
CA GLU A 266 53.71 31.79 -26.90
C GLU A 266 53.53 30.30 -27.17
N ARG A 267 54.63 29.65 -27.60
CA ARG A 267 54.77 28.20 -27.70
C ARG A 267 54.22 27.54 -26.43
N VAL A 268 52.99 27.03 -26.50
CA VAL A 268 52.31 26.45 -25.34
C VAL A 268 52.88 25.06 -25.10
N ARG A 269 53.58 24.92 -23.98
CA ARG A 269 54.27 23.69 -23.59
C ARG A 269 53.27 22.76 -22.93
N HIS A 270 53.12 21.57 -23.50
CA HIS A 270 52.26 20.54 -22.96
C HIS A 270 53.10 19.39 -22.44
N THR A 271 52.80 18.94 -21.23
CA THR A 271 53.33 17.69 -20.68
C THR A 271 52.25 16.65 -20.65
N HIS A 272 52.64 15.46 -21.07
CA HIS A 272 51.77 14.32 -21.13
C HIS A 272 51.97 13.48 -19.88
N GLN A 273 51.03 13.59 -18.93
CA GLN A 273 51.04 12.74 -17.76
C GLN A 273 50.13 11.55 -18.00
N LYS A 274 50.66 10.53 -18.70
CA LYS A 274 49.94 9.35 -19.16
C LYS A 274 48.69 9.73 -19.97
N PHE A 275 48.69 9.42 -21.27
CA PHE A 275 47.49 8.85 -21.87
C PHE A 275 47.24 7.68 -20.95
N SER A 276 46.28 7.86 -20.04
CA SER A 276 45.69 6.73 -19.41
C SER A 276 45.04 6.02 -20.58
N ASP A 277 45.73 5.01 -21.11
CA ASP A 277 45.12 3.88 -21.80
C ASP A 277 44.10 3.18 -20.87
N ALA A 278 43.56 3.84 -19.84
CA ALA A 278 42.74 3.27 -18.78
C ALA A 278 41.41 4.00 -18.61
N PHE A 279 40.98 4.82 -19.57
CA PHE A 279 39.58 5.26 -19.63
C PHE A 279 38.81 4.52 -20.73
N CYS A 280 38.68 3.21 -20.56
CA CYS A 280 37.61 2.42 -21.17
C CYS A 280 36.33 2.42 -20.28
N VAL A 281 36.21 3.40 -19.37
CA VAL A 281 35.13 3.47 -18.37
C VAL A 281 34.08 4.59 -18.60
N PRO A 282 34.32 5.70 -19.35
CA PRO A 282 33.27 6.70 -19.54
C PRO A 282 32.50 6.44 -20.85
N SER A 283 31.80 5.31 -20.93
CA SER A 283 30.66 5.14 -21.86
C SER A 283 29.64 4.10 -21.40
N LEU A 284 29.71 3.64 -20.15
CA LEU A 284 28.74 2.69 -19.59
C LEU A 284 27.40 3.34 -19.19
N VAL A 285 27.28 4.68 -19.25
CA VAL A 285 26.03 5.41 -19.00
C VAL A 285 25.27 5.69 -20.32
N SER A 286 25.86 5.38 -21.48
CA SER A 286 25.28 5.65 -22.81
C SER A 286 24.62 4.42 -23.45
N LEU A 287 24.54 3.31 -22.72
CA LEU A 287 24.01 2.01 -23.16
C LEU A 287 22.86 1.50 -22.27
N LEU A 288 22.28 2.39 -21.46
CA LEU A 288 20.94 2.30 -20.87
C LEU A 288 20.08 3.41 -21.50
#